data_AF-A0A0X3P6T2-F1
#
_entry.id   AF-A0A0X3P6T2-F1
#
_cell.length_a   1.000
_cell.length_b   1.000
_cell.length_c   1.000
_cell.angle_alpha   90.00
_cell.angle_beta   90.00
_cell.angle_gamma   90.00
#
_symmetry.space_group_name_H-M   'P 1'
#
loop_
_entity.id
_entity.type
_entity.pdbx_description
1 polymer ?
#
loop_
_entity_poly.entity_id
_entity_poly.type
_entity_poly.pdbx_seq_one_letter_code
_entity_poly.pdbx_strand_id
1 'polypeptide(L)'
;SGNFENGYAAITLIPENPALPTIAVLMVLGDVWIPHLPRVQFIKKINLFRDSSDTRILEFDENIKDIILYGKIEPFSDLQAEGVMQLHRPYEQNNDHQRMLMRVTGRMGTTPQSFTLTGVPGGEATYIFMPSE
;
A
#
# COMPACT_ATOMS: atom_id res chain seq x y z
N SER A 1 -2.20 -15.12 1.47
CA SER A 1 -3.03 -14.61 2.58
C SER A 1 -2.27 -14.67 3.91
N GLY A 2 -2.12 -13.54 4.62
CA GLY A 2 -1.57 -13.50 5.98
C GLY A 2 -2.50 -14.16 7.00
N ASN A 3 -1.96 -14.71 8.09
CA ASN A 3 -2.73 -15.32 9.17
C ASN A 3 -3.19 -14.21 10.13
N PHE A 4 -4.50 -14.03 10.32
CA PHE A 4 -5.05 -13.02 11.23
C PHE A 4 -5.42 -13.67 12.55
N GLU A 5 -4.66 -13.40 13.62
CA GLU A 5 -4.89 -14.03 14.93
C GLU A 5 -6.29 -13.81 15.52
N ASN A 6 -6.98 -12.74 15.10
CA ASN A 6 -8.33 -12.41 15.55
C ASN A 6 -9.33 -12.24 14.41
N GLY A 7 -9.05 -12.78 13.21
CA GLY A 7 -9.93 -12.67 12.05
C GLY A 7 -10.03 -11.28 11.42
N TYR A 8 -9.30 -10.27 11.93
CA TYR A 8 -9.18 -8.96 11.30
C TYR A 8 -7.78 -8.36 11.44
N ALA A 9 -7.49 -7.40 10.56
CA ALA A 9 -6.45 -6.40 10.72
C ALA A 9 -6.92 -5.05 10.20
N ALA A 10 -6.22 -3.98 10.57
CA ALA A 10 -6.59 -2.64 10.14
C ALA A 10 -5.39 -1.75 9.89
N ILE A 11 -5.55 -0.82 8.95
CA ILE A 11 -4.61 0.25 8.66
C ILE A 11 -5.37 1.55 8.88
N THR A 12 -4.95 2.35 9.85
CA THR A 12 -5.46 3.71 10.05
C THR A 12 -4.51 4.69 9.39
N LEU A 13 -5.06 5.55 8.54
CA LEU A 13 -4.34 6.53 7.74
C LEU A 13 -4.73 7.93 8.20
N ILE A 14 -3.73 8.69 8.65
CA ILE A 14 -3.92 10.04 9.16
C ILE A 14 -3.42 11.01 8.07
N PRO A 15 -4.31 11.82 7.47
CA PRO A 15 -3.90 12.77 6.45
C PRO A 15 -2.99 13.87 7.03
N GLU A 16 -2.15 14.43 6.18
CA GLU A 16 -1.31 15.59 6.54
C GLU A 16 -2.15 16.85 6.72
N ASN A 17 -3.17 17.03 5.89
CA ASN A 17 -4.17 18.08 6.06
C ASN A 17 -5.11 17.73 7.24
N PRO A 18 -5.05 18.45 8.37
CA PRO A 18 -5.83 18.13 9.56
C PRO A 18 -7.33 18.39 9.41
N ALA A 19 -7.75 19.10 8.35
CA ALA A 19 -9.17 19.29 8.04
C ALA A 19 -9.79 18.04 7.39
N LEU A 20 -8.97 17.11 6.91
CA LEU A 20 -9.44 15.86 6.31
C LEU A 20 -9.65 14.77 7.36
N PRO A 21 -10.59 13.84 7.11
CA PRO A 21 -10.86 12.77 8.03
C PRO A 21 -9.76 11.71 8.05
N THR A 22 -9.51 11.14 9.23
CA THR A 22 -8.80 9.87 9.38
C THR A 22 -9.63 8.74 8.80
N ILE A 23 -8.98 7.88 8.02
CA ILE A 23 -9.61 6.73 7.35
C ILE A 23 -9.01 5.45 7.94
N ALA A 24 -9.84 4.45 8.20
CA ALA A 24 -9.38 3.09 8.44
C ALA A 24 -9.77 2.16 7.30
N VAL A 25 -8.78 1.40 6.81
CA VAL A 25 -9.00 0.26 5.93
C VAL A 25 -8.95 -1.00 6.78
N LEU A 26 -10.07 -1.70 6.81
CA LEU A 26 -10.26 -2.88 7.63
C LEU A 26 -10.26 -4.12 6.75
N MET A 27 -9.47 -5.11 7.12
CA MET A 27 -9.38 -6.38 6.42
C MET A 27 -9.92 -7.47 7.33
N VAL A 28 -10.95 -8.17 6.90
CA VAL A 28 -11.70 -9.12 7.74
C VAL A 28 -11.85 -10.47 7.03
N LEU A 29 -11.80 -11.55 7.82
CA LEU A 29 -12.14 -12.90 7.40
C LEU A 29 -13.60 -13.21 7.76
N GLY A 30 -14.54 -12.88 6.88
CA GLY A 30 -15.97 -13.11 7.12
C GLY A 30 -16.60 -12.08 8.07
N ASP A 31 -17.59 -12.51 8.84
CA ASP A 31 -18.37 -11.65 9.74
C ASP A 31 -17.77 -11.63 11.15
N VAL A 32 -16.66 -10.90 11.30
CA VAL A 32 -15.91 -10.78 12.56
C VAL A 32 -16.33 -9.51 13.30
N TRP A 33 -16.40 -9.58 14.63
CA TRP A 33 -16.59 -8.41 15.48
C TRP A 33 -15.35 -7.52 15.47
N ILE A 34 -15.55 -6.23 15.20
CA ILE A 34 -14.46 -5.27 15.00
C ILE A 34 -14.46 -4.32 16.19
N PRO A 35 -13.34 -4.18 16.92
CA PRO A 35 -13.26 -3.23 18.02
C PRO A 35 -13.34 -1.79 17.52
N HIS A 36 -13.71 -0.88 18.42
CA HIS A 36 -13.70 0.54 18.10
C HIS A 36 -12.29 1.03 17.75
N LEU A 37 -12.13 1.62 16.57
CA LEU A 37 -10.89 2.28 16.16
C LEU A 37 -10.95 3.77 16.56
N PRO A 38 -10.08 4.23 17.46
CA PRO A 38 -10.14 5.59 17.97
C PRO A 38 -9.83 6.61 16.87
N ARG A 39 -10.57 7.73 16.88
CA ARG A 39 -10.32 8.90 16.02
C ARG A 39 -10.40 8.62 14.51
N VAL A 40 -11.16 7.58 14.12
CA VAL A 40 -11.47 7.25 12.72
C VAL A 40 -12.85 7.77 12.36
N GLN A 41 -12.96 8.56 11.30
CA GLN A 41 -14.24 9.08 10.81
C GLN A 41 -14.81 8.22 9.67
N PHE A 42 -13.97 7.55 8.89
CA PHE A 42 -14.42 6.67 7.81
C PHE A 42 -13.78 5.29 7.90
N ILE A 43 -14.58 4.25 7.68
CA ILE A 43 -14.13 2.86 7.68
C ILE A 43 -14.46 2.23 6.33
N LYS A 44 -13.44 1.76 5.62
CA LYS A 44 -13.57 0.92 4.43
C LYS A 44 -13.29 -0.53 4.82
N LYS A 45 -14.24 -1.43 4.59
CA LYS A 45 -14.04 -2.87 4.85
C LYS A 45 -13.67 -3.62 3.57
N ILE A 46 -12.73 -4.54 3.69
CA ILE A 46 -12.28 -5.50 2.68
C ILE A 46 -12.53 -6.90 3.27
N ASN A 47 -13.39 -7.67 2.62
CA ASN A 47 -13.66 -9.04 3.03
C ASN A 47 -12.71 -9.99 2.29
N LEU A 48 -11.69 -10.45 2.99
CA LEU A 48 -10.64 -11.31 2.46
C LEU A 48 -11.12 -12.72 2.07
N PHE A 49 -12.29 -13.16 2.56
CA PHE A 49 -12.89 -14.42 2.10
C PHE A 49 -13.41 -14.32 0.66
N ARG A 50 -13.90 -13.14 0.27
CA ARG A 50 -14.46 -12.89 -1.07
C ARG A 50 -13.43 -12.30 -2.04
N ASP A 51 -12.23 -12.11 -1.55
CA ASP A 51 -11.22 -11.33 -2.19
C ASP A 51 -9.94 -12.16 -2.33
N SER A 52 -9.71 -12.61 -3.56
CA SER A 52 -8.58 -13.45 -3.92
C SER A 52 -7.32 -12.67 -4.28
N SER A 53 -7.27 -11.36 -4.01
CA SER A 53 -6.11 -10.53 -4.37
C SER A 53 -4.98 -10.70 -3.35
N ASP A 54 -3.81 -11.17 -3.79
CA ASP A 54 -2.62 -11.29 -2.93
C ASP A 54 -2.00 -9.92 -2.58
N THR A 55 -2.27 -8.89 -3.38
CA THR A 55 -1.78 -7.52 -3.17
C THR A 55 -2.87 -6.51 -3.46
N ARG A 56 -2.86 -5.40 -2.71
CA ARG A 56 -3.77 -4.27 -2.93
C ARG A 56 -3.02 -2.95 -2.89
N ILE A 57 -3.38 -2.07 -3.82
CA ILE A 57 -2.92 -0.69 -3.84
C ILE A 57 -4.03 0.16 -3.22
N LEU A 58 -3.67 0.96 -2.23
CA LEU A 58 -4.52 1.99 -1.65
C LEU A 58 -4.04 3.33 -2.18
N GLU A 59 -4.87 3.99 -2.98
CA GLU A 59 -4.59 5.31 -3.56
C GLU A 59 -5.38 6.38 -2.83
N PHE A 60 -4.72 7.49 -2.51
CA PHE A 60 -5.30 8.65 -1.86
C PHE A 60 -4.88 9.90 -2.62
N ASP A 61 -5.80 10.84 -2.75
CA ASP A 61 -5.55 12.13 -3.43
C ASP A 61 -4.76 13.11 -2.56
N GLU A 62 -4.39 12.70 -1.35
CA GLU A 62 -3.85 13.56 -0.29
C GLU A 62 -2.66 12.89 0.40
N ASN A 63 -1.74 13.71 0.90
CA ASN A 63 -0.58 13.22 1.62
C ASN A 63 -0.98 12.57 2.95
N ILE A 64 -0.33 11.46 3.27
CA ILE A 64 -0.51 10.75 4.54
C ILE A 64 0.64 11.12 5.48
N LYS A 65 0.29 11.72 6.61
CA LYS A 65 1.24 12.09 7.67
C LYS A 65 1.69 10.87 8.45
N ASP A 66 0.74 10.02 8.85
CA ASP A 66 1.03 8.90 9.74
C ASP A 66 0.13 7.68 9.43
N ILE A 67 0.64 6.50 9.75
CA ILE A 67 0.00 5.22 9.52
C ILE A 67 0.08 4.39 10.80
N ILE A 68 -1.07 3.94 11.31
CA ILE A 68 -1.15 3.06 12.47
C ILE A 68 -1.62 1.68 12.01
N LEU A 69 -0.83 0.66 12.33
CA LEU A 69 -1.11 -0.74 12.00
C LEU A 69 -1.74 -1.47 13.18
N TYR A 70 -2.75 -2.30 12.90
CA TYR A 70 -3.42 -3.14 13.88
C TYR A 70 -3.48 -4.58 13.41
N GLY A 71 -3.24 -5.52 14.32
CA GLY A 71 -3.22 -6.95 14.03
C GLY A 71 -1.93 -7.39 13.34
N LYS A 72 -1.99 -8.49 12.58
CA LYS A 72 -0.84 -9.06 11.85
C LYS A 72 -0.56 -8.34 10.53
N ILE A 73 -0.31 -7.03 10.63
CA ILE A 73 0.26 -6.23 9.55
C ILE A 73 1.56 -5.66 10.06
N GLU A 74 2.62 -5.88 9.32
CA GLU A 74 3.94 -5.34 9.62
C GLU A 74 4.37 -4.40 8.49
N PRO A 75 5.27 -3.43 8.79
CA PRO A 75 6.00 -2.74 7.74
C PRO A 75 6.69 -3.77 6.82
N PHE A 76 6.79 -3.43 5.55
CA PHE A 76 7.49 -4.27 4.59
C PHE A 76 8.94 -4.51 5.03
N SER A 77 9.39 -5.77 4.89
CA SER A 77 10.76 -6.21 5.17
C SER A 77 11.17 -7.24 4.12
N ASP A 78 12.39 -7.11 3.60
CA ASP A 78 13.00 -8.08 2.69
C ASP A 78 13.35 -9.41 3.39
N LEU A 79 13.44 -9.38 4.72
CA LEU A 79 13.51 -10.59 5.53
C LEU A 79 12.07 -11.11 5.68
N GLN A 80 11.76 -12.09 4.84
CA GLN A 80 10.42 -12.62 4.63
C GLN A 80 9.86 -13.27 5.91
N ALA A 81 8.82 -12.66 6.50
CA ALA A 81 7.99 -13.30 7.50
C ALA A 81 6.83 -13.99 6.79
N GLU A 82 6.91 -15.32 6.62
CA GLU A 82 5.79 -16.09 6.08
C GLU A 82 4.53 -15.90 6.94
N GLY A 83 3.39 -15.70 6.28
CA GLY A 83 2.10 -15.64 6.95
C GLY A 83 1.76 -14.32 7.64
N VAL A 84 2.47 -13.23 7.36
CA VAL A 84 2.12 -11.86 7.82
C VAL A 84 1.80 -10.98 6.61
N MET A 85 0.82 -10.08 6.75
CA MET A 85 0.57 -9.07 5.72
C MET A 85 1.59 -7.95 5.85
N GLN A 86 2.20 -7.54 4.75
CA GLN A 86 3.18 -6.47 4.75
C GLN A 86 2.60 -5.20 4.12
N LEU A 87 2.79 -4.07 4.81
CA LEU A 87 2.50 -2.75 4.26
C LEU A 87 3.76 -2.17 3.62
N HIS A 88 3.70 -1.93 2.31
CA HIS A 88 4.73 -1.20 1.60
C HIS A 88 4.31 0.27 1.40
N ARG A 89 5.01 1.19 2.07
CA ARG A 89 4.83 2.63 1.86
C ARG A 89 5.85 3.13 0.82
N PRO A 90 5.40 3.68 -0.32
CA PRO A 90 6.30 4.34 -1.25
C PRO A 90 7.03 5.50 -0.57
N TYR A 91 8.34 5.65 -0.81
CA TYR A 91 9.17 6.78 -0.33
C TYR A 91 9.38 6.87 1.19
N GLU A 92 9.50 5.75 1.92
CA GLU A 92 10.02 5.80 3.29
C GLU A 92 11.52 6.18 3.30
N GLN A 93 11.85 7.29 3.98
CA GLN A 93 13.21 7.82 4.07
C GLN A 93 14.23 6.88 4.74
N ASN A 94 13.77 5.90 5.53
CA ASN A 94 14.61 5.05 6.37
C ASN A 94 14.78 3.61 5.86
N ASN A 95 14.22 3.27 4.69
CA ASN A 95 14.48 1.97 4.08
C ASN A 95 15.72 2.10 3.18
N ASP A 96 16.81 1.42 3.54
CA ASP A 96 18.10 1.37 2.81
C ASP A 96 17.95 0.90 1.34
N HIS A 97 16.76 0.44 0.96
CA HIS A 97 16.39 0.16 -0.42
C HIS A 97 15.45 1.26 -0.90
N GLN A 98 16.01 2.23 -1.64
CA GLN A 98 15.31 3.31 -2.34
C GLN A 98 14.30 2.73 -3.35
N ARG A 99 13.12 2.32 -2.88
CA ARG A 99 12.04 1.83 -3.75
C ARG A 99 11.16 3.00 -4.14
N MET A 100 11.45 3.57 -5.32
CA MET A 100 10.63 4.60 -5.95
C MET A 100 9.45 3.94 -6.64
N LEU A 101 8.22 4.21 -6.19
CA LEU A 101 7.03 3.79 -6.92
C LEU A 101 6.77 4.82 -8.03
N MET A 102 7.18 4.53 -9.26
CA MET A 102 6.83 5.39 -10.40
C MET A 102 5.42 5.06 -10.89
N ARG A 103 4.50 6.01 -10.77
CA ARG A 103 3.21 5.96 -11.46
C ARG A 103 3.31 6.72 -12.77
N VAL A 104 3.17 6.02 -13.89
CA VAL A 104 3.09 6.63 -15.23
C VAL A 104 1.64 6.57 -15.69
N THR A 105 1.01 7.75 -15.86
CA THR A 105 -0.36 7.88 -16.37
C THR A 105 -0.35 8.73 -17.64
N GLY A 106 -0.89 8.19 -18.73
CA GLY A 106 -0.96 8.85 -20.03
C GLY A 106 -1.47 7.91 -21.13
N ARG A 107 -1.88 8.46 -22.27
CA ARG A 107 -2.12 7.66 -23.49
C ARG A 107 -0.83 7.64 -24.32
N MET A 108 -0.26 6.47 -24.54
CA MET A 108 0.74 6.30 -25.60
C MET A 108 0.01 6.30 -26.95
N GLY A 109 0.43 7.22 -27.83
CA GLY A 109 -0.01 7.24 -29.23
C GLY A 109 0.76 6.18 -30.01
N THR A 110 1.74 6.63 -30.80
CA THR A 110 2.53 5.75 -31.69
C THR A 110 4.01 5.68 -31.35
N THR A 111 4.48 6.48 -30.39
CA THR A 111 5.92 6.60 -30.07
C THR A 111 6.22 5.91 -28.75
N PRO A 112 7.26 5.05 -28.69
CA PRO A 112 7.74 4.50 -27.42
C PRO A 112 8.16 5.61 -26.46
N GLN A 113 7.85 5.42 -25.18
CA GLN A 113 8.27 6.31 -24.11
C GLN A 113 9.28 5.58 -23.24
N SER A 114 10.38 6.23 -22.88
CA SER A 114 11.38 5.65 -21.98
C SER A 114 11.67 6.57 -20.81
N PHE A 115 11.96 5.98 -19.66
CA PHE A 115 12.50 6.72 -18.52
C PHE A 115 13.63 5.92 -17.87
N THR A 116 14.53 6.63 -17.20
CA THR A 116 15.69 6.04 -16.52
C THR A 116 15.57 6.31 -15.02
N LEU A 117 15.64 5.24 -14.24
CA LEU A 117 15.74 5.30 -12.79
C LEU A 117 17.21 5.38 -12.39
N THR A 118 17.60 6.51 -11.81
CA THR A 118 18.93 6.75 -11.24
C THR A 118 18.94 6.44 -9.75
N GLY A 119 19.97 5.77 -9.23
CA GLY A 119 20.14 5.50 -7.79
C GLY A 119 19.70 4.10 -7.33
N VAL A 120 19.39 3.18 -8.24
CA VAL A 120 19.04 1.79 -7.88
C VAL A 120 20.31 1.03 -7.48
N PRO A 121 20.28 0.13 -6.46
CA PRO A 121 21.40 -0.78 -6.19
C PRO A 121 21.69 -1.62 -7.44
N GLY A 122 22.84 -1.39 -8.09
CA GLY A 122 23.22 -2.03 -9.35
C GLY A 122 23.36 -1.09 -10.56
N GLY A 123 23.01 0.21 -10.44
CA GLY A 123 23.23 1.22 -11.47
C GLY A 123 21.95 1.85 -12.02
N GLU A 124 22.06 2.50 -13.19
CA GLU A 124 20.91 3.09 -13.88
C GLU A 124 20.09 2.01 -14.61
N ALA A 125 18.77 2.00 -14.38
CA ALA A 125 17.86 1.10 -15.07
C ALA A 125 16.95 1.90 -16.01
N THR A 126 16.98 1.59 -17.30
CA THR A 126 16.11 2.21 -18.30
C THR A 126 14.93 1.30 -18.62
N TYR A 127 13.73 1.85 -18.53
CA TYR A 127 12.48 1.16 -18.83
C TYR A 127 11.86 1.79 -20.07
N ILE A 128 11.38 0.94 -20.98
CA ILE A 128 10.77 1.35 -22.25
C ILE A 128 9.34 0.83 -22.27
N PHE A 129 8.39 1.74 -22.41
CA PHE A 129 7.01 1.42 -22.68
C PHE A 129 6.77 1.48 -24.19
N MET A 130 6.33 0.36 -24.74
CA MET A 130 5.93 0.26 -26.14
C MET A 130 4.43 0.59 -26.26
N PRO A 131 4.01 1.31 -27.32
CA PRO A 131 2.60 1.41 -27.66
C PRO A 131 2.04 0.01 -27.91
N SER A 132 0.82 -0.26 -27.45
CA SER A 132 0.06 -1.44 -27.88
C SER A 132 -0.29 -1.28 -29.36
N GLU A 133 -0.11 -2.35 -30.16
CA GLU A 133 -0.57 -2.41 -31.55
C GLU A 133 -2.08 -2.18 -31.70
#